data_AF-A0A7R9JKF9-F1
#
_entry.id   AF-A0A7R9JKF9-F1
#
_cell.length_a   1.000
_cell.length_b   1.000
_cell.length_c   1.000
_cell.angle_alpha   90.00
_cell.angle_beta   90.00
_cell.angle_gamma   90.00
#
_symmetry.space_group_name_H-M   'P 1'
#
loop_
_entity.id
_entity.type
_entity.pdbx_description
1 polymer ?
#
loop_
_entity_poly.entity_id
_entity_poly.type
_entity_poly.pdbx_seq_one_letter_code
_entity_poly.pdbx_strand_id
1 'polypeptide(L)'
;MDTTEALAATTAAVEGKLSKGLKKTLKKLIGKDLQDQLLVADAKLGNAIKDKLNLSCLSNTSVQELMRCIRSQMDGLLAGLPKKEMAAMALGLAH
;
A
#
# COMPACT_ATOMS: atom_id res chain seq x y z
N MET A 1 -4.81 -12.26 -10.51
CA MET A 1 -5.37 -11.06 -9.85
C MET A 1 -6.55 -10.65 -10.68
N ASP A 2 -7.75 -10.73 -10.11
CA ASP A 2 -8.97 -10.31 -10.80
C ASP A 2 -9.08 -8.77 -10.75
N THR A 3 -9.45 -8.15 -11.87
CA THR A 3 -9.64 -6.69 -11.96
C THR A 3 -10.69 -6.17 -10.99
N THR A 4 -11.72 -6.97 -10.71
CA THR A 4 -12.75 -6.69 -9.69
C THR A 4 -12.16 -6.59 -8.29
N GLU A 5 -11.21 -7.46 -7.94
CA GLU A 5 -10.53 -7.41 -6.65
C GLU A 5 -9.59 -6.20 -6.57
N ALA A 6 -8.91 -5.88 -7.67
CA ALA A 6 -8.03 -4.72 -7.78
C ALA A 6 -8.82 -3.40 -7.65
N LEU A 7 -10.00 -3.29 -8.27
CA LEU A 7 -10.89 -2.14 -8.15
C LEU A 7 -11.42 -2.00 -6.71
N ALA A 8 -11.93 -3.10 -6.13
CA ALA A 8 -12.42 -3.08 -4.75
C ALA A 8 -11.32 -2.70 -3.73
N ALA A 9 -10.09 -3.18 -3.94
CA ALA A 9 -8.94 -2.81 -3.12
C ALA A 9 -8.55 -1.33 -3.30
N THR A 10 -8.60 -0.82 -4.53
CA THR A 10 -8.34 0.59 -4.84
C THR A 10 -9.36 1.50 -4.16
N THR A 11 -10.66 1.20 -4.29
CA THR A 11 -11.72 1.96 -3.62
C THR A 11 -11.55 1.94 -2.11
N ALA A 12 -11.28 0.76 -1.53
CA ALA A 12 -11.00 0.66 -0.11
C ALA A 12 -9.80 1.51 0.32
N ALA A 13 -8.72 1.53 -0.47
CA ALA A 13 -7.54 2.35 -0.20
C ALA A 13 -7.84 3.86 -0.25
N VAL A 14 -8.61 4.32 -1.24
CA VAL A 14 -9.04 5.73 -1.36
C VAL A 14 -9.92 6.16 -0.19
N GLU A 15 -10.77 5.26 0.30
CA GLU A 15 -11.61 5.50 1.49
C GLU A 15 -10.85 5.35 2.82
N GLY A 16 -9.54 5.01 2.79
CA GLY A 16 -8.75 4.78 4.00
C GLY A 16 -9.14 3.50 4.77
N LYS A 17 -9.74 2.52 4.08
CA LYS A 17 -10.20 1.25 4.64
C LYS A 17 -9.23 0.11 4.34
N LEU A 18 -9.01 -0.74 5.35
CA LEU A 18 -8.21 -1.95 5.18
C LEU A 18 -8.99 -3.03 4.39
N SER A 19 -8.52 -3.36 3.18
CA SER A 19 -9.05 -4.44 2.34
C SER A 19 -8.65 -5.84 2.86
N LYS A 20 -9.38 -6.88 2.43
CA LYS A 20 -9.13 -8.28 2.87
C LYS A 20 -7.73 -8.75 2.45
N GLY A 21 -7.32 -8.44 1.22
CA GLY A 21 -5.99 -8.76 0.70
C GLY A 21 -4.89 -8.11 1.53
N LEU A 22 -4.97 -6.79 1.75
CA LEU A 22 -3.98 -6.05 2.54
C LEU A 22 -3.92 -6.56 4.00
N LYS A 23 -5.06 -6.87 4.62
CA LYS A 23 -5.10 -7.46 5.97
C LYS A 23 -4.36 -8.81 6.03
N LYS A 24 -4.53 -9.67 5.02
CA LYS A 24 -3.88 -10.98 4.96
C LYS A 24 -2.37 -10.83 4.77
N THR A 25 -1.94 -9.89 3.93
CA THR A 25 -0.52 -9.62 3.68
C THR A 25 0.16 -9.04 4.92
N LEU A 26 -0.43 -8.03 5.56
CA LEU A 26 0.13 -7.44 6.79
C LEU A 26 0.26 -8.51 7.89
N LYS A 27 -0.76 -9.36 8.11
CA LYS A 27 -0.68 -10.46 9.08
C LYS A 27 0.47 -11.46 8.83
N LYS A 28 0.91 -11.64 7.58
CA LYS A 28 2.05 -12.52 7.26
C LYS A 28 3.40 -11.87 7.54
N LEU A 29 3.46 -10.55 7.48
CA LEU A 29 4.68 -9.76 7.64
C LEU A 29 4.92 -9.35 9.10
N ILE A 30 3.82 -9.14 9.85
CA ILE A 30 3.86 -8.87 11.30
C ILE A 30 4.54 -10.05 12.02
N GLY A 31 5.60 -9.76 12.76
CA GLY A 31 6.37 -10.72 13.55
C GLY A 31 7.52 -11.42 12.82
N LYS A 32 7.63 -11.29 11.48
CA LYS A 32 8.81 -11.76 10.73
C LYS A 32 9.73 -10.61 10.29
N ASP A 33 9.13 -9.57 9.70
CA ASP A 33 9.88 -8.50 9.01
C ASP A 33 9.45 -7.10 9.46
N LEU A 34 8.34 -6.98 10.19
CA LEU A 34 7.82 -5.69 10.65
C LEU A 34 8.36 -5.34 12.05
N GLN A 35 9.03 -4.19 12.15
CA GLN A 35 9.32 -3.53 13.43
C GLN A 35 8.02 -3.06 14.12
N ASP A 36 8.14 -2.55 15.34
CA ASP A 36 7.01 -2.05 16.13
C ASP A 36 6.20 -0.93 15.44
N GLN A 37 6.75 -0.27 14.42
CA GLN A 37 6.12 0.85 13.71
C GLN A 37 6.13 0.68 12.18
N LEU A 38 4.97 0.91 11.56
CA LEU A 38 4.78 0.93 10.11
C LEU A 38 4.58 2.35 9.61
N LEU A 39 5.33 2.73 8.58
CA LEU A 39 5.16 4.00 7.89
C LEU A 39 4.03 3.88 6.87
N VAL A 40 3.02 4.75 6.96
CA VAL A 40 1.83 4.71 6.10
C VAL A 40 1.65 6.06 5.41
N ALA A 41 1.36 6.03 4.10
CA ALA A 41 1.17 7.23 3.30
C ALA A 41 -0.20 7.92 3.51
N ASP A 42 -1.16 7.25 4.12
CA ASP A 42 -2.46 7.82 4.44
C ASP A 42 -2.78 7.61 5.93
N ALA A 43 -3.09 8.70 6.63
CA ALA A 43 -3.33 8.67 8.07
C ALA A 43 -4.62 7.92 8.43
N LYS A 44 -5.67 8.00 7.60
CA LYS A 44 -6.94 7.28 7.85
C LYS A 44 -6.74 5.79 7.71
N LEU A 45 -6.01 5.35 6.68
CA LEU A 45 -5.62 3.96 6.50
C LEU A 45 -4.73 3.48 7.65
N GLY A 46 -3.78 4.31 8.09
CA GLY A 46 -2.94 4.03 9.27
C GLY A 46 -3.78 3.78 10.53
N ASN A 47 -4.80 4.60 10.78
CA ASN A 47 -5.73 4.40 11.89
C ASN A 47 -6.52 3.09 11.74
N ALA A 48 -7.05 2.80 10.54
CA ALA A 48 -7.77 1.55 10.29
C ALA A 48 -6.88 0.30 10.46
N ILE A 49 -5.59 0.39 10.16
CA ILE A 49 -4.60 -0.67 10.41
C ILE A 49 -4.35 -0.81 11.91
N LYS A 50 -4.14 0.31 12.61
CA LYS A 50 -3.94 0.33 14.07
C LYS A 50 -5.11 -0.34 14.80
N ASP A 51 -6.34 0.00 14.45
CA ASP A 51 -7.54 -0.55 15.10
C ASP A 51 -7.77 -2.03 14.78
N LYS A 52 -7.43 -2.49 13.57
CA LYS A 52 -7.72 -3.87 13.12
C LYS A 52 -6.60 -4.87 13.38
N LEU A 53 -5.37 -4.39 13.55
CA LEU A 53 -4.17 -5.22 13.65
C LEU A 53 -3.30 -4.87 14.88
N ASN A 54 -3.72 -3.91 15.71
CA ASN A 54 -2.98 -3.44 16.89
C ASN A 54 -1.53 -3.04 16.57
N LEU A 55 -1.32 -2.40 15.42
CA LEU A 55 0.01 -2.03 14.93
C LEU A 55 0.23 -0.52 15.01
N SER A 56 1.40 -0.08 15.49
CA SER A 56 1.74 1.35 15.48
C SER A 56 1.95 1.82 14.04
N CYS A 57 1.20 2.84 13.63
CA CYS A 57 1.30 3.42 12.28
C CYS A 57 1.73 4.89 12.40
N LEU A 58 2.71 5.29 11.59
CA LEU A 58 3.20 6.67 11.51
C LEU A 58 2.91 7.24 10.12
N SER A 59 2.25 8.40 10.08
CA SER A 59 2.04 9.20 8.87
C SER A 59 2.36 10.66 9.19
N ASN A 60 3.50 11.15 8.72
CA ASN A 60 3.93 12.54 8.87
C ASN A 60 4.53 13.06 7.56
N THR A 61 4.91 14.34 7.52
CA THR A 61 5.47 14.99 6.32
C THR A 61 6.73 14.28 5.79
N SER A 62 7.61 13.81 6.68
CA SER A 62 8.82 13.07 6.29
C SER A 62 8.47 11.72 5.65
N VAL A 63 7.45 11.02 6.15
CA VAL A 63 6.93 9.78 5.54
C VAL A 63 6.34 10.07 4.16
N GLN A 64 5.61 11.18 3.99
CA GLN A 64 5.07 11.56 2.69
C GLN A 64 6.16 11.82 1.66
N GLU A 65 7.21 12.53 2.05
CA GLU A 65 8.34 12.81 1.16
C GLU A 65 9.14 11.55 0.84
N LEU A 66 9.37 10.68 1.83
CA LEU A 66 9.99 9.38 1.61
C LEU A 66 9.19 8.55 0.59
N MET A 67 7.87 8.48 0.75
CA MET A 67 6.99 7.78 -0.18
C MET A 67 7.01 8.42 -1.58
N ARG A 68 7.19 9.75 -1.68
CA ARG A 68 7.38 10.45 -2.95
C ARG A 68 8.68 10.04 -3.63
N CYS A 69 9.79 9.99 -2.90
CA CYS A 69 11.09 9.54 -3.39
C CYS A 69 11.07 8.07 -3.84
N ILE A 70 10.40 7.20 -3.09
CA ILE A 70 10.26 5.78 -3.48
C ILE A 70 9.51 5.67 -4.82
N ARG A 71 8.41 6.43 -4.99
CA ARG A 71 7.65 6.45 -6.25
C ARG A 71 8.48 6.98 -7.42
N SER A 72 9.33 8.00 -7.21
CA SER A 72 10.19 8.52 -8.28
C SER A 72 11.28 7.54 -8.71
N GLN A 73 11.74 6.69 -7.79
CA GLN A 73 12.77 5.68 -8.04
C GLN A 73 12.21 4.27 -8.31
N MET A 74 10.89 4.14 -8.47
CA MET A 74 10.20 2.86 -8.52
C MET A 74 10.74 1.93 -9.62
N ASP A 75 11.10 2.48 -10.79
CA ASP A 75 11.67 1.73 -11.91
C ASP A 75 13.01 1.04 -11.57
N GLY A 76 13.81 1.66 -10.69
CA GLY A 76 15.09 1.10 -10.26
C GLY A 76 14.97 0.15 -9.06
N LEU A 77 13.93 0.33 -8.23
CA LEU A 77 13.68 -0.48 -7.04
C LEU A 77 12.95 -1.80 -7.36
N LEU A 78 12.04 -1.78 -8.34
CA LEU A 78 11.27 -2.95 -8.78
C LEU A 78 11.92 -3.62 -9.99
N ALA A 79 13.14 -4.14 -9.81
CA ALA A 79 13.81 -4.92 -10.84
C ALA A 79 12.94 -6.13 -11.24
N GLY A 80 12.52 -6.19 -12.51
CA GLY A 80 11.76 -7.31 -13.06
C GLY A 80 10.30 -7.04 -13.44
N LEU A 81 9.77 -5.84 -13.22
CA LEU A 81 8.45 -5.46 -13.76
C LEU A 81 8.60 -4.55 -15.01
N PRO A 82 8.13 -4.98 -16.19
CA PRO A 82 8.18 -4.14 -17.39
C PRO A 82 7.29 -2.91 -17.25
N LYS A 83 7.81 -1.72 -17.55
CA LYS A 83 7.04 -0.45 -17.53
C LYS A 83 5.72 -0.51 -18.31
N LYS A 84 5.73 -1.25 -19.42
CA LYS A 84 4.55 -1.45 -20.28
C LYS A 84 3.42 -2.17 -19.55
N GLU A 85 3.74 -3.16 -18.71
CA GLU A 85 2.74 -3.89 -17.93
C GLU A 85 2.18 -3.02 -16.81
N MET A 86 3.04 -2.25 -16.14
CA MET A 86 2.61 -1.30 -15.10
C MET A 86 1.69 -0.21 -15.68
N ALA A 87 2.01 0.33 -16.86
CA ALA A 87 1.17 1.29 -17.56
C ALA A 87 -0.18 0.69 -17.98
N ALA A 88 -0.18 -0.55 -18.47
CA ALA A 88 -1.41 -1.25 -18.84
C ALA A 88 -2.31 -1.52 -17.62
N MET A 89 -1.72 -1.92 -16.47
CA MET A 89 -2.46 -2.11 -15.22
C MET A 89 -3.05 -0.80 -14.69
N ALA A 90 -2.29 0.30 -14.74
CA ALA A 90 -2.77 1.62 -14.34
C ALA A 90 -3.93 2.08 -15.24
N LEU A 91 -3.84 1.88 -16.55
CA LEU A 91 -4.90 2.22 -17.50
C LEU A 91 -6.17 1.39 -17.26
N GLY A 92 -6.03 0.08 -17.02
CA GLY A 92 -7.16 -0.81 -16.75
C GLY A 92 -7.86 -0.58 -15.41
N LEU A 93 -7.19 0.09 -14.46
CA LEU A 93 -7.79 0.53 -13.19
C LEU A 93 -8.40 1.93 -13.26
N ALA A 94 -7.96 2.77 -14.20
CA ALA A 94 -8.45 4.13 -14.36
C ALA A 94 -9.80 4.21 -15.09
N HIS A 95 -10.18 3.15 -15.80
CA HIS A 95 -11.43 3.02 -16.56
C HIS A 95 -12.44 2.17 -15.80
#